data_AF-A0A1D2A2E3-F1
#
_entry.id   AF-A0A1D2A2E3-F1
#
_cell.length_a   1.000
_cell.length_b   1.000
_cell.length_c   1.000
_cell.angle_alpha   90.00
_cell.angle_beta   90.00
_cell.angle_gamma   90.00
#
_symmetry.space_group_name_H-M   'P 1'
#
loop_
_entity.id
_entity.type
_entity.pdbx_description
1 polymer ?
#
loop_
_entity_poly.entity_id
_entity_poly.type
_entity_poly.pdbx_seq_one_letter_code
_entity_poly.pdbx_strand_id
1 'polypeptide(L)'
;MHMMMQGQATVGPPRCGSMGTPFGALPIPSPRLPGSVRRSVWVANTPSQTASKACRWKLAAVKSSQTLETADTDLIQLISDISKDVDSRHAGLLRDAKGATPDIEGLDSSLRGKAQTAILSLQSGLLERETEVRLLLLAALCGEHLLLLGPPGTAKSELSRRLAELTGGRYFERLLTRFSVPEELFGPLSMKGLENDLYERQTSGYLPTAEVAFIDEVFKANSAILNALLTILNERLFSNGSARLEVPLLCLVGASNELPESEELDALYDRFLLRRQVAQVSSAQLGNLARLAAGSLRATTQTSADGAEAGGGRLELADFHGTASTAYSAVEVPDSVIDLLTTTRDYLQDKCEPPIYVSDRRFMKAIKMLQVAAHVDGRSAVHEYDCLLLEFVLGSRPDDSQKVRAFVLETIASDPGLQQLELVFLGLFGRACRALEGGNEQDVAEAQQEASQLVELLDLRQGSVGLTLDGGFADLGATIWQSEGSVREAVQVLTPPMTENRKKAEDLLREALLLQTALQRQVAASALERILPKRYKQYQKGVSGRV
;
A
#
# COMPACT_ATOMS: atom_id res chain seq x y z
N MET A 1 60.11 -10.73 5.68
CA MET A 1 60.53 -9.58 4.86
C MET A 1 59.56 -8.45 5.15
N HIS A 2 60.08 -7.33 5.66
CA HIS A 2 59.37 -6.13 6.14
C HIS A 2 58.64 -5.35 5.04
N MET A 3 57.56 -4.63 5.44
CA MET A 3 57.22 -3.20 5.19
C MET A 3 55.69 -3.05 5.38
N MET A 4 55.13 -2.47 6.45
CA MET A 4 55.13 -1.06 6.90
C MET A 4 54.84 -0.02 5.80
N MET A 5 53.65 0.58 5.87
CA MET A 5 53.38 1.97 5.45
C MET A 5 52.29 2.56 6.38
N GLN A 6 52.66 3.64 7.05
CA GLN A 6 51.86 4.50 7.92
C GLN A 6 51.41 5.75 7.14
N GLY A 7 50.33 6.40 7.58
CA GLY A 7 49.98 7.79 7.26
C GLY A 7 48.94 8.30 8.25
N GLN A 8 49.35 8.72 9.45
CA GLN A 8 49.53 10.11 9.90
C GLN A 8 48.24 10.95 10.01
N ALA A 9 47.73 11.01 11.24
CA ALA A 9 46.83 12.04 11.74
C ALA A 9 47.66 13.17 12.38
N THR A 10 47.34 14.42 12.06
CA THR A 10 47.90 15.61 12.71
C THR A 10 46.85 16.26 13.61
N VAL A 11 47.17 16.30 14.90
CA VAL A 11 46.46 17.04 15.96
C VAL A 11 47.21 18.35 16.22
N GLY A 12 46.49 19.45 16.39
CA GLY A 12 46.97 20.75 16.88
C GLY A 12 45.95 21.36 17.87
N PRO A 13 46.33 21.74 19.12
CA PRO A 13 45.41 22.11 20.20
C PRO A 13 45.49 23.62 20.60
N PRO A 14 45.18 24.07 21.83
CA PRO A 14 43.97 24.83 22.20
C PRO A 14 44.25 26.23 22.79
N ARG A 15 43.22 27.02 23.16
CA ARG A 15 43.27 27.98 24.30
C ARG A 15 41.92 28.66 24.66
N CYS A 16 41.48 28.33 25.88
CA CYS A 16 40.85 29.09 26.98
C CYS A 16 40.25 30.51 26.84
N GLY A 17 39.07 30.63 27.47
CA GLY A 17 38.71 31.66 28.49
C GLY A 17 37.79 32.80 27.99
N SER A 18 36.76 33.28 28.70
CA SER A 18 36.17 32.98 30.02
C SER A 18 34.93 33.88 30.24
N MET A 19 33.94 33.37 30.98
CA MET A 19 33.04 34.06 31.93
C MET A 19 31.93 35.02 31.44
N GLY A 20 30.70 34.76 31.93
CA GLY A 20 29.78 35.83 32.38
C GLY A 20 28.31 35.78 31.94
N THR A 21 27.49 34.96 32.58
CA THR A 21 25.99 35.04 32.68
C THR A 21 25.53 36.17 33.64
N PRO A 22 24.22 36.43 33.93
CA PRO A 22 22.91 36.15 33.26
C PRO A 22 21.93 37.39 33.30
N PHE A 23 20.62 37.13 33.14
CA PHE A 23 19.39 37.96 33.27
C PHE A 23 18.79 38.40 31.92
N GLY A 24 17.49 38.32 31.66
CA GLY A 24 16.31 38.03 32.46
C GLY A 24 15.06 38.27 31.58
N ALA A 25 13.93 37.68 31.97
CA ALA A 25 12.71 37.48 31.19
C ALA A 25 11.79 38.70 30.99
N LEU A 26 10.75 38.48 30.15
CA LEU A 26 9.41 39.15 30.07
C LEU A 26 9.30 40.42 29.18
N PRO A 27 8.07 40.97 28.89
CA PRO A 27 6.95 40.39 28.12
C PRO A 27 6.28 41.43 27.16
N ILE A 28 5.19 41.03 26.50
CA ILE A 28 4.25 41.85 25.70
C ILE A 28 3.48 42.85 26.60
N PRO A 29 3.18 44.10 26.16
CA PRO A 29 1.78 44.54 26.09
C PRO A 29 1.43 45.53 24.94
N SER A 30 0.14 45.51 24.57
CA SER A 30 -0.62 46.43 23.70
C SER A 30 -0.66 47.91 24.15
N PRO A 31 -0.99 48.87 23.25
CA PRO A 31 -2.06 49.87 23.54
C PRO A 31 -2.92 50.25 22.31
N ARG A 32 -4.26 50.37 22.43
CA ARG A 32 -5.11 51.54 22.77
C ARG A 32 -5.23 52.65 21.70
N LEU A 33 -6.50 52.92 21.32
CA LEU A 33 -7.04 54.14 20.70
C LEU A 33 -6.69 55.42 21.50
N PRO A 34 -6.77 56.60 20.86
CA PRO A 34 -7.83 57.54 21.29
C PRO A 34 -8.46 58.37 20.15
N GLY A 35 -9.64 58.92 20.44
CA GLY A 35 -10.37 59.86 19.59
C GLY A 35 -10.51 61.28 20.18
N SER A 36 -11.13 62.14 19.37
CA SER A 36 -11.53 63.56 19.57
C SER A 36 -10.37 64.57 19.53
N VAL A 37 -10.46 65.71 18.82
CA VAL A 37 -11.31 66.87 19.12
C VAL A 37 -11.64 67.71 17.84
N ARG A 38 -12.86 68.30 17.87
CA ARG A 38 -13.50 69.41 17.08
C ARG A 38 -12.54 70.55 16.64
N ARG A 39 -12.79 71.50 15.72
CA ARG A 39 -13.92 72.25 15.09
C ARG A 39 -13.23 73.03 13.93
N SER A 40 -13.81 73.44 12.81
CA SER A 40 -14.79 74.53 12.67
C SER A 40 -15.27 74.69 11.22
N VAL A 41 -16.54 75.08 11.11
CA VAL A 41 -17.35 75.42 9.94
C VAL A 41 -16.96 76.79 9.37
N TRP A 42 -17.06 77.00 8.04
CA TRP A 42 -17.69 78.19 7.43
C TRP A 42 -18.13 77.87 5.98
N VAL A 43 -19.35 78.31 5.66
CA VAL A 43 -20.11 78.17 4.41
C VAL A 43 -20.15 79.55 3.72
N ALA A 44 -20.08 79.61 2.39
CA ALA A 44 -21.05 80.33 1.51
C ALA A 44 -20.55 80.60 0.06
N ASN A 45 -21.28 80.00 -0.88
CA ASN A 45 -21.76 80.41 -2.21
C ASN A 45 -21.34 81.73 -2.93
N THR A 46 -20.82 81.55 -4.17
CA THR A 46 -21.17 82.13 -5.52
C THR A 46 -21.22 83.67 -5.79
N PRO A 47 -21.26 84.19 -7.06
CA PRO A 47 -21.12 83.59 -8.42
C PRO A 47 -20.23 84.38 -9.44
N SER A 48 -19.98 83.79 -10.63
CA SER A 48 -20.21 84.37 -11.99
C SER A 48 -19.16 84.07 -13.08
N GLN A 49 -19.63 83.32 -14.09
CA GLN A 49 -19.40 83.35 -15.55
C GLN A 49 -18.01 83.61 -16.16
N THR A 50 -17.53 82.67 -17.00
CA THR A 50 -17.42 82.87 -18.47
C THR A 50 -16.98 81.60 -19.24
N ALA A 51 -17.72 81.34 -20.33
CA ALA A 51 -17.28 80.85 -21.65
C ALA A 51 -16.63 79.46 -21.86
N SER A 52 -17.51 78.50 -22.19
CA SER A 52 -17.49 77.65 -23.41
C SER A 52 -16.15 77.41 -24.14
N LYS A 53 -15.47 76.29 -23.84
CA LYS A 53 -14.62 75.53 -24.79
C LYS A 53 -14.23 74.11 -24.32
N ALA A 54 -14.90 73.53 -23.32
CA ALA A 54 -14.49 72.28 -22.65
C ALA A 54 -15.42 71.07 -22.90
N CYS A 55 -16.16 71.02 -24.02
CA CYS A 55 -17.20 70.00 -24.22
C CYS A 55 -16.85 68.84 -25.17
N ARG A 56 -15.68 68.80 -25.82
CA ARG A 56 -15.30 67.67 -26.69
C ARG A 56 -14.42 66.60 -26.03
N TRP A 57 -13.62 66.95 -25.02
CA TRP A 57 -12.73 65.98 -24.35
C TRP A 57 -13.43 65.15 -23.26
N LYS A 58 -14.48 65.71 -22.61
CA LYS A 58 -15.27 64.97 -21.62
C LYS A 58 -16.16 63.89 -22.21
N LEU A 59 -16.64 64.04 -23.46
CA LEU A 59 -17.45 63.02 -24.13
C LEU A 59 -16.62 61.83 -24.63
N ALA A 60 -15.35 62.03 -25.02
CA ALA A 60 -14.45 60.93 -25.39
C ALA A 60 -13.93 60.17 -24.15
N ALA A 61 -13.65 60.89 -23.05
CA ALA A 61 -13.31 60.28 -21.76
C ALA A 61 -14.49 59.52 -21.14
N VAL A 62 -15.71 60.07 -21.19
CA VAL A 62 -16.92 59.37 -20.73
C VAL A 62 -17.27 58.20 -21.63
N LYS A 63 -17.09 58.30 -22.96
CA LYS A 63 -17.28 57.15 -23.87
C LYS A 63 -16.24 56.06 -23.66
N SER A 64 -14.97 56.41 -23.42
CA SER A 64 -13.90 55.43 -23.13
C SER A 64 -14.10 54.76 -21.77
N SER A 65 -14.50 55.51 -20.73
CA SER A 65 -14.90 54.97 -19.43
C SER A 65 -16.17 54.11 -19.51
N GLN A 66 -17.19 54.52 -20.27
CA GLN A 66 -18.39 53.72 -20.51
C GLN A 66 -18.08 52.45 -21.31
N THR A 67 -17.22 52.51 -22.33
CA THR A 67 -16.80 51.30 -23.08
C THR A 67 -15.95 50.36 -22.23
N LEU A 68 -15.16 50.88 -21.29
CA LEU A 68 -14.40 50.08 -20.32
C LEU A 68 -15.33 49.44 -19.29
N GLU A 69 -16.33 50.18 -18.77
CA GLU A 69 -17.35 49.66 -17.85
C GLU A 69 -18.26 48.62 -18.52
N THR A 70 -18.69 48.85 -19.77
CA THR A 70 -19.48 47.87 -20.55
C THR A 70 -18.65 46.65 -20.92
N ALA A 71 -17.39 46.81 -21.33
CA ALA A 71 -16.51 45.67 -21.60
C ALA A 71 -16.24 44.83 -20.35
N ASP A 72 -16.10 45.47 -19.18
CA ASP A 72 -15.97 44.75 -17.90
C ASP A 72 -17.28 44.04 -17.52
N THR A 73 -18.46 44.63 -17.78
CA THR A 73 -19.76 43.96 -17.54
C THR A 73 -20.03 42.81 -18.50
N ASP A 74 -19.70 42.96 -19.78
CA ASP A 74 -19.81 41.92 -20.81
C ASP A 74 -18.87 40.75 -20.49
N LEU A 75 -17.64 41.05 -20.03
CA LEU A 75 -16.68 40.04 -19.58
C LEU A 75 -17.17 39.32 -18.30
N ILE A 76 -17.76 40.03 -17.34
CA ILE A 76 -18.37 39.44 -16.14
C ILE A 76 -19.56 38.53 -16.50
N GLN A 77 -20.42 38.94 -17.44
CA GLN A 77 -21.52 38.12 -17.93
C GLN A 77 -21.01 36.86 -18.64
N LEU A 78 -20.01 37.00 -19.52
CA LEU A 78 -19.39 35.87 -20.20
C LEU A 78 -18.78 34.87 -19.20
N ILE A 79 -18.08 35.34 -18.17
CA ILE A 79 -17.51 34.49 -17.11
C ILE A 79 -18.62 33.78 -16.32
N SER A 80 -19.70 34.49 -15.99
CA SER A 80 -20.87 33.92 -15.31
C SER A 80 -21.54 32.82 -16.13
N ASP A 81 -21.69 33.03 -17.43
CA ASP A 81 -22.30 32.06 -18.34
C ASP A 81 -21.40 30.83 -18.55
N ILE A 82 -20.08 31.02 -18.69
CA ILE A 82 -19.11 29.91 -18.73
C ILE A 82 -19.16 29.09 -17.43
N SER A 83 -19.21 29.77 -16.29
CA SER A 83 -19.21 29.10 -14.98
C SER A 83 -20.48 28.28 -14.77
N LYS A 84 -21.65 28.82 -15.13
CA LYS A 84 -22.94 28.10 -15.04
C LYS A 84 -22.99 26.89 -15.97
N ASP A 85 -22.50 27.04 -17.20
CA ASP A 85 -22.45 25.96 -18.19
C ASP A 85 -21.57 24.81 -17.68
N VAL A 86 -20.37 25.14 -17.19
CA VAL A 86 -19.44 24.17 -16.60
C VAL A 86 -20.00 23.52 -15.34
N ASP A 87 -20.62 24.28 -14.44
CA ASP A 87 -21.23 23.75 -13.22
C ASP A 87 -22.36 22.76 -13.54
N SER A 88 -23.14 23.03 -14.59
CA SER A 88 -24.20 22.13 -15.05
C SER A 88 -23.63 20.82 -15.65
N ARG A 89 -22.55 20.92 -16.42
CA ARG A 89 -21.87 19.79 -17.07
C ARG A 89 -21.15 18.93 -16.04
N HIS A 90 -20.43 19.56 -15.11
CA HIS A 90 -19.78 18.89 -13.98
C HIS A 90 -20.81 18.17 -13.10
N ALA A 91 -21.94 18.81 -12.78
CA ALA A 91 -23.02 18.16 -12.04
C ALA A 91 -23.71 17.01 -12.81
N GLY A 92 -23.62 16.98 -14.14
CA GLY A 92 -24.04 15.85 -14.97
C GLY A 92 -23.09 14.66 -14.81
N LEU A 93 -21.80 14.90 -15.02
CA LEU A 93 -20.75 13.87 -14.89
C LEU A 93 -20.74 13.21 -13.49
N LEU A 94 -20.87 14.01 -12.42
CA LEU A 94 -20.96 13.50 -11.05
C LEU A 94 -22.19 12.62 -10.80
N ARG A 95 -23.28 12.82 -11.54
CA ARG A 95 -24.48 11.97 -11.46
C ARG A 95 -24.29 10.66 -12.21
N ASP A 96 -23.69 10.72 -13.39
CA ASP A 96 -23.43 9.55 -14.23
C ASP A 96 -22.41 8.61 -13.55
N ALA A 97 -21.38 9.16 -12.90
CA ALA A 97 -20.40 8.40 -12.11
C ALA A 97 -21.03 7.61 -10.95
N LYS A 98 -22.11 8.11 -10.34
CA LYS A 98 -22.85 7.40 -9.27
C LYS A 98 -23.74 6.26 -9.77
N GLY A 99 -24.05 6.24 -11.08
CA GLY A 99 -24.89 5.22 -11.70
C GLY A 99 -24.12 3.99 -12.18
N ALA A 100 -22.79 4.05 -12.27
CA ALA A 100 -21.94 2.95 -12.70
C ALA A 100 -21.74 1.95 -11.55
N THR A 101 -22.58 0.93 -11.46
CA THR A 101 -22.31 -0.20 -10.55
C THR A 101 -21.08 -0.96 -11.03
N PRO A 102 -20.15 -1.35 -10.14
CA PRO A 102 -19.05 -2.21 -10.53
C PRO A 102 -19.61 -3.56 -11.00
N ASP A 103 -19.33 -3.93 -12.24
CA ASP A 103 -19.53 -5.28 -12.73
C ASP A 103 -18.55 -6.20 -12.01
N ILE A 104 -19.01 -6.80 -10.90
CA ILE A 104 -18.30 -7.85 -10.17
C ILE A 104 -18.43 -9.14 -11.00
N GLU A 105 -17.79 -9.16 -12.18
CA GLU A 105 -17.70 -10.36 -13.01
C GLU A 105 -16.54 -11.24 -12.52
N GLY A 106 -16.87 -12.46 -12.07
CA GLY A 106 -15.89 -13.56 -12.00
C GLY A 106 -15.43 -14.05 -10.62
N LEU A 107 -16.09 -13.70 -9.52
CA LEU A 107 -15.64 -14.13 -8.17
C LEU A 107 -15.86 -15.63 -7.85
N ASP A 108 -16.59 -16.39 -8.67
CA ASP A 108 -16.98 -17.75 -8.34
C ASP A 108 -16.03 -18.79 -8.97
N SER A 109 -14.77 -18.77 -8.55
CA SER A 109 -13.83 -19.84 -8.89
C SER A 109 -14.04 -21.04 -7.95
N SER A 110 -14.05 -22.26 -8.50
CA SER A 110 -14.14 -23.48 -7.68
C SER A 110 -13.06 -23.51 -6.60
N LEU A 111 -11.85 -23.00 -6.91
CA LEU A 111 -10.72 -22.95 -5.98
C LEU A 111 -10.96 -21.98 -4.81
N ARG A 112 -11.56 -20.80 -5.06
CA ARG A 112 -11.89 -19.83 -4.03
C ARG A 112 -12.84 -20.41 -2.98
N GLY A 113 -13.90 -21.08 -3.44
CA GLY A 113 -14.88 -21.73 -2.57
C GLY A 113 -14.24 -22.84 -1.71
N LYS A 114 -13.36 -23.66 -2.32
CA LYS A 114 -12.55 -24.66 -1.59
C LYS A 114 -11.66 -24.01 -0.54
N ALA A 115 -10.95 -22.93 -0.89
CA ALA A 115 -10.03 -22.23 0.00
C ALA A 115 -10.76 -21.55 1.17
N GLN A 116 -11.91 -20.92 0.93
CA GLN A 116 -12.73 -20.32 1.98
C GLN A 116 -13.25 -21.39 2.96
N THR A 117 -13.72 -22.53 2.43
CA THR A 117 -14.13 -23.68 3.25
C THR A 117 -12.97 -24.21 4.11
N ALA A 118 -11.78 -24.30 3.53
CA ALA A 118 -10.57 -24.70 4.24
C ALA A 118 -10.20 -23.71 5.36
N ILE A 119 -10.24 -22.40 5.10
CA ILE A 119 -9.99 -21.36 6.10
C ILE A 119 -10.95 -21.51 7.29
N LEU A 120 -12.25 -21.64 7.03
CA LEU A 120 -13.27 -21.81 8.08
C LEU A 120 -13.04 -23.10 8.89
N SER A 121 -12.70 -24.20 8.22
CA SER A 121 -12.38 -25.48 8.88
C SER A 121 -11.14 -25.34 9.79
N LEU A 122 -10.08 -24.72 9.30
CA LEU A 122 -8.83 -24.52 10.04
C LEU A 122 -9.03 -23.56 11.24
N GLN A 123 -9.91 -22.56 11.11
CA GLN A 123 -10.22 -21.57 12.16
C GLN A 123 -11.09 -22.13 13.29
N SER A 124 -11.90 -23.16 13.03
CA SER A 124 -12.88 -23.66 14.00
C SER A 124 -12.25 -24.02 15.35
N GLY A 125 -12.65 -23.34 16.42
CA GLY A 125 -12.11 -23.57 17.77
C GLY A 125 -10.77 -22.91 18.08
N LEU A 126 -10.22 -22.10 17.17
CA LEU A 126 -9.06 -21.22 17.45
C LEU A 126 -9.54 -19.79 17.68
N LEU A 127 -9.24 -19.23 18.85
CA LEU A 127 -9.56 -17.84 19.16
C LEU A 127 -8.42 -16.92 18.74
N GLU A 128 -8.74 -15.84 18.02
CA GLU A 128 -7.77 -14.81 17.59
C GLU A 128 -6.58 -15.40 16.78
N ARG A 129 -6.87 -16.36 15.89
CA ARG A 129 -5.90 -17.00 14.98
C ARG A 129 -6.27 -16.88 13.51
N GLU A 130 -7.13 -15.93 13.20
CA GLU A 130 -7.70 -15.72 11.88
C GLU A 130 -6.65 -15.40 10.81
N THR A 131 -5.67 -14.57 11.14
CA THR A 131 -4.60 -14.15 10.24
C THR A 131 -3.61 -15.30 10.05
N GLU A 132 -3.21 -15.96 11.14
CA GLU A 132 -2.26 -17.07 11.12
C GLU A 132 -2.76 -18.24 10.26
N VAL A 133 -4.05 -18.57 10.33
CA VAL A 133 -4.66 -19.60 9.48
C VAL A 133 -4.61 -19.23 7.99
N ARG A 134 -4.95 -17.98 7.65
CA ARG A 134 -4.92 -17.51 6.25
C ARG A 134 -3.50 -17.52 5.70
N LEU A 135 -2.52 -17.05 6.48
CA LEU A 135 -1.10 -17.09 6.12
C LEU A 135 -0.57 -18.52 5.97
N LEU A 136 -1.01 -19.45 6.83
CA LEU A 136 -0.64 -20.86 6.75
C LEU A 136 -1.13 -21.49 5.43
N LEU A 137 -2.39 -21.26 5.09
CA LEU A 137 -2.95 -21.77 3.85
C LEU A 137 -2.28 -21.14 2.63
N LEU A 138 -2.05 -19.82 2.66
CA LEU A 138 -1.37 -19.10 1.59
C LEU A 138 0.08 -19.61 1.41
N ALA A 139 0.81 -19.83 2.51
CA ALA A 139 2.15 -20.41 2.49
C ALA A 139 2.13 -21.78 1.79
N ALA A 140 1.19 -22.64 2.16
CA ALA A 140 1.06 -23.98 1.60
C ALA A 140 0.74 -23.95 0.10
N LEU A 141 -0.18 -23.09 -0.34
CA LEU A 141 -0.54 -22.94 -1.77
C LEU A 141 0.59 -22.32 -2.60
N CYS A 142 1.43 -21.47 -1.98
CA CYS A 142 2.63 -20.94 -2.63
C CYS A 142 3.78 -21.95 -2.68
N GLY A 143 3.72 -23.06 -1.92
CA GLY A 143 4.87 -23.93 -1.68
C GLY A 143 5.98 -23.20 -0.91
N GLU A 144 5.61 -22.36 0.05
CA GLU A 144 6.50 -21.54 0.87
C GLU A 144 6.33 -21.86 2.36
N HIS A 145 7.16 -21.26 3.20
CA HIS A 145 7.25 -21.58 4.63
C HIS A 145 6.80 -20.42 5.51
N LEU A 146 6.21 -20.76 6.66
CA LEU A 146 5.67 -19.81 7.64
C LEU A 146 6.48 -19.87 8.94
N LEU A 147 6.90 -18.72 9.46
CA LEU A 147 7.52 -18.59 10.76
C LEU A 147 6.57 -17.90 11.75
N LEU A 148 6.34 -18.54 12.89
CA LEU A 148 5.50 -18.05 13.98
C LEU A 148 6.35 -17.67 15.20
N LEU A 149 6.47 -16.37 15.47
CA LEU A 149 7.21 -15.81 16.60
C LEU A 149 6.27 -15.52 17.76
N GLY A 150 6.52 -16.04 18.96
CA GLY A 150 5.66 -15.73 20.12
C GLY A 150 5.73 -16.78 21.20
N PRO A 151 5.17 -16.52 22.40
CA PRO A 151 5.34 -17.40 23.56
C PRO A 151 4.82 -18.82 23.33
N PRO A 152 5.31 -19.82 24.11
CA PRO A 152 4.76 -21.17 24.08
C PRO A 152 3.29 -21.18 24.52
N GLY A 153 2.54 -22.20 24.09
CA GLY A 153 1.12 -22.35 24.44
C GLY A 153 0.16 -21.49 23.61
N THR A 154 0.61 -20.93 22.48
CA THR A 154 -0.20 -20.06 21.59
C THR A 154 -0.88 -20.80 20.42
N ALA A 155 -0.97 -22.13 20.50
CA ALA A 155 -1.54 -23.03 19.48
C ALA A 155 -0.77 -23.09 18.13
N LYS A 156 0.54 -22.80 18.14
CA LYS A 156 1.40 -22.85 16.94
C LYS A 156 1.50 -24.24 16.30
N SER A 157 1.69 -25.30 17.10
CA SER A 157 1.75 -26.69 16.61
C SER A 157 0.38 -27.26 16.23
N GLU A 158 -0.70 -26.64 16.69
CA GLU A 158 -2.07 -27.03 16.33
C GLU A 158 -2.39 -26.59 14.90
N LEU A 159 -1.94 -25.40 14.50
CA LEU A 159 -2.09 -24.89 13.14
C LEU A 159 -1.49 -25.84 12.10
N SER A 160 -0.26 -26.29 12.32
CA SER A 160 0.44 -27.22 11.42
C SER A 160 -0.21 -28.60 11.36
N ARG A 161 -0.69 -29.13 12.49
CA ARG A 161 -1.45 -30.40 12.54
C ARG A 161 -2.71 -30.34 11.71
N ARG A 162 -3.49 -29.26 11.85
CA ARG A 162 -4.72 -29.06 11.07
C ARG A 162 -4.46 -28.92 9.58
N LEU A 163 -3.35 -28.30 9.17
CA LEU A 163 -2.95 -28.26 7.76
C LEU A 163 -2.63 -29.68 7.24
N ALA A 164 -1.94 -30.50 8.03
CA ALA A 164 -1.66 -31.88 7.65
C ALA A 164 -2.96 -32.71 7.51
N GLU A 165 -3.91 -32.53 8.44
CA GLU A 165 -5.23 -33.15 8.36
C GLU A 165 -6.02 -32.69 7.14
N LEU A 166 -6.00 -31.38 6.84
CA LEU A 166 -6.65 -30.80 5.65
C LEU A 166 -6.10 -31.38 4.36
N THR A 167 -4.77 -31.53 4.27
CA THR A 167 -4.08 -32.07 3.08
C THR A 167 -4.11 -33.59 3.00
N GLY A 168 -4.41 -34.29 4.11
CA GLY A 168 -4.20 -35.73 4.22
C GLY A 168 -2.72 -36.14 4.11
N GLY A 169 -1.80 -35.18 4.23
CA GLY A 169 -0.36 -35.39 4.09
C GLY A 169 0.29 -35.97 5.35
N ARG A 170 1.50 -36.52 5.20
CA ARG A 170 2.30 -36.98 6.34
C ARG A 170 2.80 -35.77 7.12
N TYR A 171 2.57 -35.83 8.41
CA TYR A 171 2.96 -34.81 9.36
C TYR A 171 4.24 -35.19 10.09
N PHE A 172 5.18 -34.25 10.15
CA PHE A 172 6.39 -34.36 10.97
C PHE A 172 6.45 -33.23 12.00
N GLU A 173 6.74 -33.56 13.26
CA GLU A 173 6.87 -32.59 14.34
C GLU A 173 8.12 -32.88 15.17
N ARG A 174 8.89 -31.81 15.46
CA ARG A 174 10.05 -31.89 16.33
C ARG A 174 10.33 -30.58 17.04
N LEU A 175 10.66 -30.65 18.33
CA LEU A 175 11.24 -29.57 19.12
C LEU A 175 12.78 -29.62 18.99
N LEU A 176 13.39 -28.50 18.61
CA LEU A 176 14.84 -28.39 18.56
C LEU A 176 15.43 -27.88 19.87
N THR A 177 16.58 -28.45 20.20
CA THR A 177 17.44 -28.01 21.29
C THR A 177 18.86 -27.91 20.78
N ARG A 178 19.74 -27.26 21.55
CA ARG A 178 21.17 -27.16 21.22
C ARG A 178 21.88 -28.53 21.15
N PHE A 179 21.24 -29.59 21.66
CA PHE A 179 21.74 -30.96 21.66
C PHE A 179 21.04 -31.86 20.65
N SER A 180 20.06 -31.35 19.90
CA SER A 180 19.34 -32.14 18.90
C SER A 180 20.30 -32.66 17.85
N VAL A 181 20.15 -33.93 17.49
CA VAL A 181 21.02 -34.60 16.52
C VAL A 181 20.33 -34.76 15.16
N PRO A 182 21.06 -34.81 14.04
CA PRO A 182 20.46 -34.99 12.71
C PRO A 182 19.56 -36.22 12.58
N GLU A 183 19.83 -37.28 13.33
CA GLU A 183 19.05 -38.53 13.35
C GLU A 183 17.60 -38.31 13.82
N GLU A 184 17.37 -37.30 14.65
CA GLU A 184 16.02 -36.96 15.13
C GLU A 184 15.14 -36.35 14.03
N LEU A 185 15.75 -35.73 13.02
CA LEU A 185 15.05 -35.00 11.97
C LEU A 185 15.04 -35.74 10.64
N PHE A 186 16.16 -36.38 10.31
CA PHE A 186 16.37 -37.02 9.00
C PHE A 186 16.37 -38.54 9.08
N GLY A 187 16.25 -39.10 10.28
CA GLY A 187 16.24 -40.53 10.53
C GLY A 187 17.61 -41.11 10.89
N PRO A 188 17.62 -42.26 11.59
CA PRO A 188 18.84 -42.92 12.02
C PRO A 188 19.61 -43.48 10.82
N LEU A 189 20.92 -43.65 11.00
CA LEU A 189 21.76 -44.36 10.03
C LEU A 189 21.34 -45.83 9.94
N SER A 190 21.34 -46.36 8.71
CA SER A 190 21.09 -47.76 8.44
C SER A 190 22.28 -48.61 8.87
N MET A 191 22.10 -49.47 9.87
CA MET A 191 23.17 -50.39 10.32
C MET A 191 23.62 -51.32 9.18
N LYS A 192 22.67 -51.80 8.36
CA LYS A 192 22.98 -52.59 7.15
C LYS A 192 23.74 -51.79 6.10
N GLY A 193 23.44 -50.50 5.96
CA GLY A 193 24.19 -49.62 5.05
C GLY A 193 25.63 -49.47 5.53
N LEU A 194 25.80 -49.18 6.82
CA LEU A 194 27.10 -48.98 7.44
C LEU A 194 27.99 -50.23 7.39
N GLU A 195 27.41 -51.43 7.55
CA GLU A 195 28.11 -52.71 7.34
C GLU A 195 28.66 -52.87 5.91
N ASN A 196 28.10 -52.16 4.94
CA ASN A 196 28.51 -52.15 3.54
C ASN A 196 29.23 -50.84 3.14
N ASP A 197 29.76 -50.07 4.11
CA ASP A 197 30.41 -48.77 3.90
C ASP A 197 29.51 -47.68 3.24
N LEU A 198 28.18 -47.83 3.37
CA LEU A 198 27.18 -46.89 2.86
C LEU A 198 26.60 -46.02 3.99
N TYR A 199 26.77 -44.70 3.88
CA TYR A 199 26.22 -43.72 4.83
C TYR A 199 24.77 -43.33 4.47
N GLU A 200 23.85 -44.29 4.58
CA GLU A 200 22.43 -44.10 4.28
C GLU A 200 21.58 -43.98 5.55
N ARG A 201 20.62 -43.06 5.56
CA ARG A 201 19.62 -42.84 6.62
C ARG A 201 18.29 -43.48 6.27
N GLN A 202 17.61 -43.96 7.31
CA GLN A 202 16.22 -44.43 7.23
C GLN A 202 15.26 -43.25 7.37
N THR A 203 14.87 -42.67 6.24
CA THR A 203 14.10 -41.41 6.19
C THR A 203 12.58 -41.58 6.38
N SER A 204 12.08 -42.81 6.40
CA SER A 204 10.64 -43.09 6.52
C SER A 204 10.08 -42.58 7.85
N GLY A 205 9.08 -41.69 7.79
CA GLY A 205 8.46 -41.09 8.98
C GLY A 205 9.20 -39.86 9.51
N TYR A 206 10.24 -39.42 8.81
CA TYR A 206 11.03 -38.24 9.15
C TYR A 206 10.81 -37.11 8.13
N LEU A 207 11.40 -35.95 8.41
CA LEU A 207 11.25 -34.72 7.62
C LEU A 207 11.43 -34.91 6.10
N PRO A 208 12.39 -35.70 5.58
CA PRO A 208 12.57 -35.87 4.14
C PRO A 208 11.37 -36.52 3.42
N THR A 209 10.44 -37.12 4.18
CA THR A 209 9.24 -37.76 3.64
C THR A 209 7.96 -37.02 4.01
N ALA A 210 8.01 -35.91 4.74
CA ALA A 210 6.82 -35.21 5.20
C ALA A 210 6.30 -34.19 4.18
N GLU A 211 4.98 -34.13 4.00
CA GLU A 211 4.30 -33.08 3.23
C GLU A 211 4.08 -31.82 4.09
N VAL A 212 3.85 -31.98 5.40
CA VAL A 212 3.72 -30.86 6.34
C VAL A 212 4.64 -31.07 7.53
N ALA A 213 5.44 -30.06 7.87
CA ALA A 213 6.38 -30.13 8.97
C ALA A 213 6.20 -28.98 9.98
N PHE A 214 6.36 -29.29 11.26
CA PHE A 214 6.45 -28.31 12.34
C PHE A 214 7.79 -28.47 13.07
N ILE A 215 8.53 -27.37 13.17
CA ILE A 215 9.79 -27.31 13.90
C ILE A 215 9.68 -26.23 14.97
N ASP A 216 9.63 -26.63 16.23
CA ASP A 216 9.65 -25.71 17.35
C ASP A 216 11.09 -25.37 17.76
N GLU A 217 11.28 -24.15 18.24
CA GLU A 217 12.60 -23.59 18.57
C GLU A 217 13.60 -23.69 17.40
N VAL A 218 13.15 -23.34 16.18
CA VAL A 218 13.89 -23.56 14.94
C VAL A 218 15.29 -22.93 14.92
N PHE A 219 15.52 -21.85 15.68
CA PHE A 219 16.83 -21.20 15.78
C PHE A 219 17.82 -21.86 16.76
N LYS A 220 17.40 -22.90 17.48
CA LYS A 220 18.27 -23.68 18.36
C LYS A 220 18.94 -24.86 17.65
N ALA A 221 18.76 -24.97 16.33
CA ALA A 221 19.40 -25.97 15.48
C ALA A 221 20.93 -25.88 15.53
N ASN A 222 21.60 -27.03 15.49
CA ASN A 222 23.05 -27.07 15.25
C ASN A 222 23.37 -26.85 13.75
N SER A 223 24.62 -26.54 13.42
CA SER A 223 25.02 -26.24 12.03
C SER A 223 24.79 -27.40 11.05
N ALA A 224 24.82 -28.66 11.50
CA ALA A 224 24.56 -29.81 10.63
C ALA A 224 23.07 -29.88 10.22
N ILE A 225 22.16 -29.69 11.19
CA ILE A 225 20.72 -29.60 10.95
C ILE A 225 20.41 -28.38 10.08
N LEU A 226 21.02 -27.24 10.39
CA LEU A 226 20.80 -25.97 9.68
C LEU A 226 21.10 -26.07 8.19
N ASN A 227 22.26 -26.62 7.82
CA ASN A 227 22.66 -26.78 6.43
C ASN A 227 21.73 -27.73 5.65
N ALA A 228 21.29 -28.82 6.29
CA ALA A 228 20.32 -29.73 5.70
C ALA A 228 18.95 -29.06 5.53
N LEU A 229 18.48 -28.29 6.52
CA LEU A 229 17.24 -27.51 6.43
C LEU A 229 17.30 -26.47 5.30
N LEU A 230 18.41 -25.74 5.16
CA LEU A 230 18.59 -24.78 4.07
C LEU A 230 18.43 -25.42 2.69
N THR A 231 18.95 -26.64 2.52
CA THR A 231 18.84 -27.40 1.26
C THR A 231 17.39 -27.86 1.04
N ILE A 232 16.75 -28.43 2.08
CA ILE A 232 15.36 -28.91 2.00
C ILE A 232 14.39 -27.77 1.70
N LEU A 233 14.50 -26.64 2.41
CA LEU A 233 13.60 -25.49 2.24
C LEU A 233 13.79 -24.76 0.90
N ASN A 234 14.92 -24.96 0.22
CA ASN A 234 15.23 -24.29 -1.02
C ASN A 234 15.00 -25.14 -2.26
N GLU A 235 15.65 -26.30 -2.28
CA GLU A 235 15.74 -27.17 -3.44
C GLU A 235 14.71 -28.29 -3.36
N ARG A 236 14.04 -28.46 -2.22
CA ARG A 236 13.17 -29.62 -1.95
C ARG A 236 13.93 -30.94 -2.14
N LEU A 237 15.24 -30.92 -1.83
CA LEU A 237 16.14 -32.06 -1.94
C LEU A 237 16.80 -32.36 -0.60
N PHE A 238 17.01 -33.64 -0.34
CA PHE A 238 17.77 -34.13 0.80
C PHE A 238 18.89 -35.07 0.33
N SER A 239 20.13 -34.78 0.73
CA SER A 239 21.28 -35.63 0.44
C SER A 239 21.35 -36.77 1.44
N ASN A 240 21.07 -37.99 0.99
CA ASN A 240 21.14 -39.20 1.79
C ASN A 240 22.33 -40.07 1.34
N GLY A 241 23.50 -39.85 1.95
CA GLY A 241 24.74 -40.46 1.50
C GLY A 241 25.09 -39.98 0.09
N SER A 242 25.19 -40.91 -0.87
CA SER A 242 25.44 -40.60 -2.29
C SER A 242 24.17 -40.27 -3.09
N ALA A 243 22.99 -40.56 -2.55
CA ALA A 243 21.71 -40.33 -3.23
C ALA A 243 21.14 -38.94 -2.89
N ARG A 244 20.43 -38.33 -3.85
CA ARG A 244 19.58 -37.15 -3.59
C ARG A 244 18.12 -37.59 -3.65
N LEU A 245 17.38 -37.30 -2.58
CA LEU A 245 15.96 -37.62 -2.45
C LEU A 245 15.13 -36.35 -2.62
N GLU A 246 14.06 -36.44 -3.41
CA GLU A 246 13.05 -35.39 -3.47
C GLU A 246 12.19 -35.40 -2.21
N VAL A 247 11.96 -34.21 -1.66
CA VAL A 247 11.20 -34.00 -0.43
C VAL A 247 9.83 -33.41 -0.81
N PRO A 248 8.71 -34.11 -0.54
CA PRO A 248 7.35 -33.70 -0.96
C PRO A 248 6.76 -32.58 -0.09
N LEU A 249 7.61 -31.86 0.65
CA LEU A 249 7.21 -30.85 1.62
C LEU A 249 6.40 -29.74 0.92
N LEU A 250 5.17 -29.51 1.35
CA LEU A 250 4.33 -28.39 0.93
C LEU A 250 4.72 -27.15 1.73
N CYS A 251 4.59 -27.24 3.05
CA CYS A 251 4.82 -26.15 3.98
C CYS A 251 5.57 -26.64 5.22
N LEU A 252 6.48 -25.81 5.71
CA LEU A 252 7.13 -25.99 7.00
C LEU A 252 6.77 -24.78 7.86
N VAL A 253 6.24 -25.07 9.04
CA VAL A 253 5.91 -24.09 10.05
C VAL A 253 7.02 -24.09 11.09
N GLY A 254 7.84 -23.05 11.08
CA GLY A 254 8.82 -22.81 12.12
C GLY A 254 8.18 -22.06 13.29
N ALA A 255 8.54 -22.42 14.51
CA ALA A 255 8.20 -21.64 15.69
C ALA A 255 9.46 -21.24 16.46
N SER A 256 9.44 -20.03 17.02
CA SER A 256 10.48 -19.55 17.91
C SER A 256 9.92 -18.51 18.88
N ASN A 257 10.61 -18.33 20.00
CA ASN A 257 10.38 -17.25 20.96
C ASN A 257 11.37 -16.07 20.75
N GLU A 258 12.49 -16.33 20.08
CA GLU A 258 13.61 -15.42 19.87
C GLU A 258 13.85 -15.18 18.37
N LEU A 259 14.53 -14.08 18.06
CA LEU A 259 15.06 -13.80 16.72
C LEU A 259 16.43 -14.49 16.54
N PRO A 260 16.88 -14.72 15.30
CA PRO A 260 18.20 -15.30 15.04
C PRO A 260 19.32 -14.40 15.61
N GLU A 261 20.35 -15.03 16.19
CA GLU A 261 21.52 -14.33 16.78
C GLU A 261 22.80 -14.46 15.93
N SER A 262 22.77 -15.21 14.82
CA SER A 262 23.94 -15.50 13.98
C SER A 262 23.62 -15.43 12.48
N GLU A 263 24.65 -15.17 11.66
CA GLU A 263 24.51 -15.08 10.20
C GLU A 263 23.97 -16.37 9.55
N GLU A 264 24.35 -17.55 10.08
CA GLU A 264 23.83 -18.83 9.58
C GLU A 264 22.31 -18.94 9.81
N LEU A 265 21.83 -18.42 10.96
CA LEU A 265 20.41 -18.39 11.30
C LEU A 265 19.66 -17.32 10.53
N ASP A 266 20.30 -16.20 10.15
CA ASP A 266 19.72 -15.20 9.24
C ASP A 266 19.45 -15.80 7.86
N ALA A 267 20.36 -16.65 7.36
CA ALA A 267 20.15 -17.36 6.10
C ALA A 267 18.93 -18.29 6.16
N LEU A 268 18.70 -18.96 7.29
CA LEU A 268 17.50 -19.78 7.53
C LEU A 268 16.26 -18.92 7.70
N TYR A 269 16.37 -17.83 8.45
CA TYR A 269 15.31 -16.86 8.65
C TYR A 269 14.79 -16.31 7.31
N ASP A 270 15.68 -16.04 6.35
CA ASP A 270 15.29 -15.62 4.99
C ASP A 270 14.52 -16.69 4.21
N ARG A 271 14.62 -17.98 4.56
CA ARG A 271 13.87 -19.06 3.90
C ARG A 271 12.41 -19.13 4.31
N PHE A 272 12.06 -18.51 5.44
CA PHE A 272 10.67 -18.26 5.80
C PHE A 272 10.19 -17.00 5.10
N LEU A 273 9.38 -17.17 4.06
CA LEU A 273 8.80 -16.07 3.32
C LEU A 273 7.82 -15.30 4.19
N LEU A 274 6.85 -16.01 4.77
CA LEU A 274 5.82 -15.45 5.63
C LEU A 274 6.24 -15.53 7.10
N ARG A 275 6.07 -14.43 7.81
CA ARG A 275 6.48 -14.25 9.20
C ARG A 275 5.37 -13.56 9.96
N ARG A 276 4.97 -14.14 11.10
CA ARG A 276 3.92 -13.58 11.92
C ARG A 276 4.25 -13.69 13.40
N GLN A 277 4.08 -12.58 14.12
CA GLN A 277 4.10 -12.60 15.57
C GLN A 277 2.74 -13.02 16.11
N VAL A 278 2.73 -14.02 16.99
CA VAL A 278 1.54 -14.59 17.61
C VAL A 278 1.51 -14.18 19.08
N ALA A 279 0.51 -13.39 19.45
CA ALA A 279 0.28 -12.98 20.83
C ALA A 279 -0.58 -14.00 21.61
N GLN A 280 -0.56 -13.94 22.93
CA GLN A 280 -1.57 -14.63 23.74
C GLN A 280 -2.96 -14.08 23.45
N VAL A 281 -3.98 -14.91 23.71
CA VAL A 281 -5.38 -14.52 23.56
C VAL A 281 -5.65 -13.31 24.47
N SER A 282 -6.36 -12.31 23.94
CA SER A 282 -6.69 -11.11 24.68
C SER A 282 -7.48 -11.40 25.95
N SER A 283 -7.41 -10.48 26.92
CA SER A 283 -8.20 -10.58 28.16
C SER A 283 -9.71 -10.64 27.89
N ALA A 284 -10.18 -10.01 26.81
CA ALA A 284 -11.58 -10.04 26.38
C ALA A 284 -12.02 -11.44 25.93
N GLN A 285 -11.12 -12.23 25.31
CA GLN A 285 -11.41 -13.57 24.81
C GLN A 285 -11.04 -14.69 25.81
N LEU A 286 -10.42 -14.36 26.94
CA LEU A 286 -10.02 -15.34 27.96
C LEU A 286 -11.20 -16.15 28.50
N GLY A 287 -12.37 -15.52 28.65
CA GLY A 287 -13.60 -16.21 29.06
C GLY A 287 -14.06 -17.24 28.03
N ASN A 288 -13.91 -16.96 26.74
CA ASN A 288 -14.23 -17.91 25.66
C ASN A 288 -13.20 -19.04 25.61
N LEU A 289 -11.92 -18.73 25.85
CA LEU A 289 -10.87 -19.75 25.96
C LEU A 289 -11.15 -20.72 27.11
N ALA A 290 -11.55 -20.20 28.28
CA ALA A 290 -11.92 -21.01 29.43
C ALA A 290 -13.14 -21.90 29.15
N ARG A 291 -14.15 -21.38 28.45
CA ARG A 291 -15.33 -22.15 28.04
C ARG A 291 -15.01 -23.24 27.00
N LEU A 292 -14.09 -22.98 26.07
CA LEU A 292 -13.57 -23.98 25.13
C LEU A 292 -12.81 -25.09 25.89
N ALA A 293 -11.92 -24.72 26.80
CA ALA A 293 -11.18 -25.66 27.63
C ALA A 293 -12.09 -26.50 28.55
N ALA A 294 -13.17 -25.91 29.06
CA ALA A 294 -14.18 -26.60 29.85
C ALA A 294 -15.14 -27.47 29.00
N GLY A 295 -14.98 -27.50 27.66
CA GLY A 295 -15.88 -28.22 26.75
C GLY A 295 -17.30 -27.66 26.67
N SER A 296 -17.54 -26.49 27.27
CA SER A 296 -18.83 -25.79 27.30
C SER A 296 -19.09 -25.02 26.01
N LEU A 297 -18.03 -24.55 25.35
CA LEU A 297 -18.04 -24.21 23.93
C LEU A 297 -17.48 -25.43 23.21
N ARG A 298 -18.32 -26.14 22.45
CA ARG A 298 -17.80 -27.07 21.46
C ARG A 298 -17.34 -26.23 20.28
N ALA A 299 -16.08 -26.35 19.88
CA ALA A 299 -15.70 -26.00 18.52
C ALA A 299 -16.72 -26.71 17.62
N THR A 300 -17.39 -25.96 16.74
CA THR A 300 -18.37 -26.50 15.80
C THR A 300 -17.66 -27.52 14.91
N THR A 301 -17.61 -28.75 15.40
CA THR A 301 -17.13 -29.96 14.74
C THR A 301 -18.26 -30.62 13.95
N GLN A 302 -19.37 -29.90 13.76
CA GLN A 302 -20.50 -30.32 12.95
C GLN A 302 -20.60 -29.43 11.72
N THR A 303 -19.68 -29.62 10.78
CA THR A 303 -20.11 -29.84 9.40
C THR A 303 -20.19 -31.35 9.23
N SER A 304 -21.30 -31.90 9.71
CA SER A 304 -21.82 -33.15 9.17
C SER A 304 -21.78 -33.03 7.65
N ALA A 305 -21.27 -34.06 6.99
CA ALA A 305 -21.19 -34.18 5.54
C ALA A 305 -22.56 -34.22 4.82
N ASP A 306 -23.63 -33.71 5.45
CA ASP A 306 -25.04 -33.84 5.01
C ASP A 306 -25.83 -32.52 5.05
N GLY A 307 -25.19 -31.35 4.93
CA GLY A 307 -25.94 -30.08 4.99
C GLY A 307 -25.31 -28.79 4.49
N ALA A 308 -24.18 -28.86 3.76
CA ALA A 308 -23.65 -27.71 3.03
C ALA A 308 -23.72 -27.97 1.53
N GLU A 309 -24.93 -27.85 0.97
CA GLU A 309 -25.11 -27.58 -0.46
C GLU A 309 -24.68 -26.14 -0.74
N ALA A 310 -23.37 -25.90 -0.69
CA ALA A 310 -22.74 -24.66 -1.16
C ALA A 310 -21.42 -25.03 -1.85
N GLY A 311 -21.52 -25.64 -3.04
CA GLY A 311 -20.59 -25.57 -4.19
C GLY A 311 -19.07 -25.78 -4.05
N GLY A 312 -18.47 -25.82 -2.86
CA GLY A 312 -17.03 -25.89 -2.66
C GLY A 312 -16.61 -27.30 -2.28
N GLY A 313 -15.88 -27.99 -3.16
CA GLY A 313 -15.22 -29.24 -2.79
C GLY A 313 -14.22 -29.05 -1.64
N ARG A 314 -13.57 -30.13 -1.21
CA ARG A 314 -12.39 -30.02 -0.33
C ARG A 314 -11.16 -29.69 -1.16
N LEU A 315 -10.19 -28.98 -0.56
CA LEU A 315 -8.86 -28.85 -1.16
C LEU A 315 -8.20 -30.23 -1.21
N GLU A 316 -7.66 -30.58 -2.36
CA GLU A 316 -6.91 -31.81 -2.57
C GLU A 316 -5.41 -31.52 -2.70
N LEU A 317 -4.55 -32.51 -2.49
CA LEU A 317 -3.10 -32.36 -2.68
C LEU A 317 -2.71 -31.80 -4.06
N ALA A 318 -3.48 -32.15 -5.11
CA ALA A 318 -3.28 -31.63 -6.45
C ALA A 318 -3.46 -30.11 -6.53
N ASP A 319 -4.41 -29.55 -5.75
CA ASP A 319 -4.63 -28.10 -5.69
C ASP A 319 -3.35 -27.40 -5.14
N PHE A 320 -2.69 -27.96 -4.13
CA PHE A 320 -1.46 -27.39 -3.56
C PHE A 320 -0.26 -27.42 -4.52
N HIS A 321 -0.09 -28.48 -5.30
CA HIS A 321 1.03 -28.60 -6.24
C HIS A 321 0.86 -27.77 -7.52
N GLY A 322 -0.39 -27.54 -7.96
CA GLY A 322 -0.70 -26.86 -9.23
C GLY A 322 -1.01 -25.36 -9.13
N THR A 323 -1.47 -24.88 -7.97
CA THR A 323 -1.94 -23.49 -7.82
C THR A 323 -0.85 -22.47 -8.13
N ALA A 324 0.36 -22.64 -7.60
CA ALA A 324 1.45 -21.69 -7.78
C ALA A 324 1.87 -21.53 -9.25
N SER A 325 2.07 -22.64 -9.96
CA SER A 325 2.48 -22.62 -11.37
C SER A 325 1.41 -22.03 -12.27
N THR A 326 0.13 -22.35 -12.01
CA THR A 326 -1.02 -21.79 -12.74
C THR A 326 -1.11 -20.29 -12.52
N ALA A 327 -0.98 -19.83 -11.27
CA ALA A 327 -1.04 -18.41 -10.91
C ALA A 327 0.01 -17.57 -11.66
N TYR A 328 1.25 -18.05 -11.77
CA TYR A 328 2.33 -17.30 -12.44
C TYR A 328 2.07 -17.05 -13.92
N SER A 329 1.31 -17.94 -14.58
CA SER A 329 0.94 -17.80 -15.99
C SER A 329 -0.40 -17.09 -16.20
N ALA A 330 -1.31 -17.17 -15.23
CA ALA A 330 -2.68 -16.70 -15.37
C ALA A 330 -2.92 -15.29 -14.80
N VAL A 331 -2.05 -14.82 -13.91
CA VAL A 331 -2.23 -13.55 -13.20
C VAL A 331 -1.18 -12.53 -13.62
N GLU A 332 -1.65 -11.41 -14.15
CA GLU A 332 -0.82 -10.25 -14.47
C GLU A 332 -0.51 -9.40 -13.24
N VAL A 333 0.68 -8.80 -13.21
CA VAL A 333 1.10 -7.86 -12.17
C VAL A 333 1.17 -6.48 -12.81
N PRO A 334 0.20 -5.58 -12.54
CA PRO A 334 0.19 -4.25 -13.12
C PRO A 334 1.40 -3.41 -12.71
N ASP A 335 1.80 -2.45 -13.56
CA ASP A 335 2.92 -1.55 -13.26
C ASP A 335 2.71 -0.76 -11.97
N SER A 336 1.47 -0.39 -11.62
CA SER A 336 1.20 0.31 -10.35
C SER A 336 1.54 -0.53 -9.11
N VAL A 337 1.37 -1.85 -9.20
CA VAL A 337 1.77 -2.80 -8.14
C VAL A 337 3.29 -2.95 -8.09
N ILE A 338 3.95 -2.98 -9.25
CA ILE A 338 5.42 -3.04 -9.34
C ILE A 338 6.03 -1.77 -8.73
N ASP A 339 5.52 -0.60 -9.09
CA ASP A 339 5.97 0.70 -8.57
C ASP A 339 5.75 0.81 -7.06
N LEU A 340 4.62 0.29 -6.55
CA LEU A 340 4.37 0.25 -5.11
C LEU A 340 5.36 -0.67 -4.39
N LEU A 341 5.67 -1.83 -4.97
CA LEU A 341 6.65 -2.77 -4.42
C LEU A 341 8.06 -2.19 -4.40
N THR A 342 8.52 -1.59 -5.49
CA THR A 342 9.86 -0.96 -5.59
C THR A 342 9.97 0.22 -4.62
N THR A 343 8.97 1.09 -4.59
CA THR A 343 8.93 2.23 -3.66
C THR A 343 8.92 1.76 -2.19
N THR A 344 8.20 0.67 -1.89
CA THR A 344 8.20 0.06 -0.55
C THR A 344 9.57 -0.48 -0.19
N ARG A 345 10.24 -1.18 -1.11
CA ARG A 345 11.60 -1.67 -0.90
C ARG A 345 12.57 -0.52 -0.61
N ASP A 346 12.56 0.52 -1.43
CA ASP A 346 13.45 1.68 -1.28
C ASP A 346 13.19 2.40 0.05
N TYR A 347 11.92 2.56 0.46
CA TYR A 347 11.57 3.11 1.76
C TYR A 347 12.14 2.29 2.93
N LEU A 348 12.03 0.97 2.86
CA LEU A 348 12.51 0.08 3.91
C LEU A 348 14.04 0.06 4.03
N GLN A 349 14.76 0.22 2.91
CA GLN A 349 16.22 0.18 2.88
C GLN A 349 16.86 1.54 3.18
N ASP A 350 16.27 2.64 2.67
CA ASP A 350 16.92 3.97 2.71
C ASP A 350 16.32 4.91 3.75
N LYS A 351 15.01 4.81 4.03
CA LYS A 351 14.29 5.77 4.89
C LYS A 351 14.00 5.24 6.30
N CYS A 352 13.99 3.93 6.48
CA CYS A 352 13.78 3.33 7.80
C CYS A 352 15.06 3.33 8.64
N GLU A 353 14.93 3.76 9.89
CA GLU A 353 15.98 3.61 10.89
C GLU A 353 15.54 2.61 11.97
N PRO A 354 16.37 1.60 12.27
CA PRO A 354 17.46 1.03 11.44
C PRO A 354 16.96 0.41 10.12
N PRO A 355 17.81 0.33 9.07
CA PRO A 355 17.41 -0.12 7.73
C PRO A 355 16.97 -1.57 7.73
N ILE A 356 15.97 -1.87 6.90
CA ILE A 356 15.38 -3.20 6.76
C ILE A 356 15.81 -3.74 5.38
N TYR A 357 16.81 -4.61 5.38
CA TYR A 357 17.30 -5.21 4.15
C TYR A 357 16.30 -6.22 3.58
N VAL A 358 15.93 -6.03 2.30
CA VAL A 358 15.09 -6.96 1.53
C VAL A 358 15.95 -7.54 0.40
N SER A 359 16.12 -8.86 0.41
CA SER A 359 16.85 -9.58 -0.64
C SER A 359 16.05 -9.63 -1.94
N ASP A 360 16.72 -9.68 -3.09
CA ASP A 360 16.06 -9.84 -4.39
C ASP A 360 15.22 -11.13 -4.46
N ARG A 361 15.69 -12.18 -3.79
CA ARG A 361 14.96 -13.44 -3.61
C ARG A 361 13.62 -13.20 -2.92
N ARG A 362 13.62 -12.51 -1.78
CA ARG A 362 12.41 -12.22 -1.00
C ARG A 362 11.46 -11.34 -1.81
N PHE A 363 11.99 -10.34 -2.50
CA PHE A 363 11.22 -9.48 -3.40
C PHE A 363 10.51 -10.26 -4.51
N MET A 364 11.23 -11.11 -5.25
CA MET A 364 10.64 -11.96 -6.29
C MET A 364 9.59 -12.94 -5.74
N LYS A 365 9.83 -13.52 -4.57
CA LYS A 365 8.86 -14.41 -3.91
C LYS A 365 7.63 -13.67 -3.42
N ALA A 366 7.76 -12.42 -2.99
CA ALA A 366 6.61 -11.58 -2.61
C ALA A 366 5.67 -11.39 -3.79
N ILE A 367 6.19 -11.03 -4.97
CA ILE A 367 5.40 -10.87 -6.20
C ILE A 367 4.66 -12.16 -6.54
N LYS A 368 5.37 -13.29 -6.53
CA LYS A 368 4.79 -14.62 -6.78
C LYS A 368 3.68 -14.97 -5.80
N MET A 369 3.85 -14.63 -4.52
CA MET A 369 2.82 -14.83 -3.50
C MET A 369 1.57 -13.98 -3.77
N LEU A 370 1.73 -12.71 -4.20
CA LEU A 370 0.60 -11.86 -4.58
C LEU A 370 -0.15 -12.42 -5.79
N GLN A 371 0.54 -12.96 -6.79
CA GLN A 371 -0.09 -13.65 -7.92
C GLN A 371 -0.93 -14.85 -7.46
N VAL A 372 -0.41 -15.66 -6.54
CA VAL A 372 -1.17 -16.79 -5.96
C VAL A 372 -2.39 -16.29 -5.19
N ALA A 373 -2.24 -15.24 -4.40
CA ALA A 373 -3.34 -14.66 -3.64
C ALA A 373 -4.49 -14.21 -4.57
N ALA A 374 -4.15 -13.47 -5.64
CA ALA A 374 -5.12 -13.02 -6.64
C ALA A 374 -5.74 -14.19 -7.44
N HIS A 375 -4.94 -15.19 -7.82
CA HIS A 375 -5.43 -16.36 -8.54
C HIS A 375 -6.48 -17.14 -7.74
N VAL A 376 -6.22 -17.37 -6.44
CA VAL A 376 -7.17 -18.08 -5.57
C VAL A 376 -8.43 -17.26 -5.32
N ASP A 377 -8.34 -15.93 -5.28
CA ASP A 377 -9.51 -15.05 -5.24
C ASP A 377 -10.33 -15.06 -6.55
N GLY A 378 -9.83 -15.71 -7.61
CA GLY A 378 -10.47 -15.78 -8.94
C GLY A 378 -10.12 -14.62 -9.87
N ARG A 379 -9.11 -13.80 -9.52
CA ARG A 379 -8.73 -12.60 -10.27
C ARG A 379 -7.62 -12.90 -11.28
N SER A 380 -7.66 -12.22 -12.42
CA SER A 380 -6.62 -12.27 -13.47
C SER A 380 -5.52 -11.23 -13.30
N ALA A 381 -5.64 -10.32 -12.34
CA ALA A 381 -4.64 -9.30 -12.04
C ALA A 381 -4.51 -9.08 -10.52
N VAL A 382 -3.28 -8.76 -10.09
CA VAL A 382 -2.99 -8.36 -8.70
C VAL A 382 -3.53 -6.96 -8.44
N HIS A 383 -4.20 -6.77 -7.31
CA HIS A 383 -4.70 -5.47 -6.88
C HIS A 383 -3.72 -4.81 -5.90
N GLU A 384 -3.69 -3.48 -5.85
CA GLU A 384 -2.84 -2.73 -4.91
C GLU A 384 -3.14 -3.06 -3.44
N TYR A 385 -4.35 -3.52 -3.14
CA TYR A 385 -4.77 -3.91 -1.78
C TYR A 385 -4.16 -5.26 -1.35
N ASP A 386 -3.77 -6.12 -2.29
CA ASP A 386 -3.07 -7.37 -1.97
C ASP A 386 -1.69 -7.08 -1.35
N CYS A 387 -1.10 -5.93 -1.69
CA CYS A 387 0.19 -5.49 -1.15
C CYS A 387 0.16 -5.26 0.37
N LEU A 388 -1.01 -5.24 1.02
CA LEU A 388 -1.10 -5.26 2.47
C LEU A 388 -0.51 -6.56 3.06
N LEU A 389 -0.51 -7.67 2.32
CA LEU A 389 0.14 -8.92 2.72
C LEU A 389 1.67 -8.79 2.85
N LEU A 390 2.27 -7.75 2.26
CA LEU A 390 3.71 -7.49 2.37
C LEU A 390 4.17 -7.23 3.80
N GLU A 391 3.25 -6.84 4.70
CA GLU A 391 3.55 -6.69 6.12
C GLU A 391 4.08 -7.98 6.76
N PHE A 392 3.68 -9.15 6.23
CA PHE A 392 4.11 -10.46 6.69
C PHE A 392 5.35 -10.99 5.95
N VAL A 393 5.84 -10.25 4.94
CA VAL A 393 6.93 -10.70 4.07
C VAL A 393 8.16 -9.82 4.22
N LEU A 394 8.03 -8.50 4.13
CA LEU A 394 9.18 -7.61 4.02
C LEU A 394 9.80 -7.26 5.39
N GLY A 395 9.05 -7.44 6.48
CA GLY A 395 9.54 -7.19 7.83
C GLY A 395 10.59 -8.20 8.31
N SER A 396 11.64 -7.69 8.96
CA SER A 396 12.67 -8.51 9.61
C SER A 396 12.53 -8.54 11.13
N ARG A 397 11.89 -7.53 11.72
CA ARG A 397 11.56 -7.48 13.14
C ARG A 397 10.04 -7.45 13.35
N PRO A 398 9.57 -7.80 14.55
CA PRO A 398 8.15 -7.71 14.90
C PRO A 398 7.54 -6.33 14.63
N ASP A 399 8.27 -5.25 14.92
CA ASP A 399 7.77 -3.87 14.74
C ASP A 399 7.77 -3.41 13.28
N ASP A 400 8.53 -4.09 12.41
CA ASP A 400 8.68 -3.67 11.00
C ASP A 400 7.39 -3.91 10.21
N SER A 401 6.55 -4.88 10.59
CA SER A 401 5.29 -5.17 9.87
C SER A 401 4.35 -3.96 9.87
N GLN A 402 4.26 -3.24 11.00
CA GLN A 402 3.44 -2.04 11.12
C GLN A 402 3.95 -0.91 10.23
N LYS A 403 5.28 -0.76 10.12
CA LYS A 403 5.90 0.24 9.23
C LYS A 403 5.60 -0.06 7.76
N VAL A 404 5.74 -1.33 7.35
CA VAL A 404 5.42 -1.78 5.98
C VAL A 404 3.95 -1.50 5.68
N ARG A 405 3.05 -1.93 6.55
CA ARG A 405 1.60 -1.73 6.38
C ARG A 405 1.24 -0.25 6.27
N ALA A 406 1.76 0.58 7.17
CA ALA A 406 1.50 2.02 7.18
C ALA A 406 1.99 2.67 5.88
N PHE A 407 3.20 2.33 5.43
CA PHE A 407 3.77 2.88 4.20
C PHE A 407 3.00 2.46 2.95
N VAL A 408 2.57 1.19 2.86
CA VAL A 408 1.74 0.71 1.76
C VAL A 408 0.40 1.46 1.71
N LEU A 409 -0.28 1.60 2.86
CA LEU A 409 -1.54 2.36 2.94
C LEU A 409 -1.36 3.83 2.55
N GLU A 410 -0.27 4.47 3.00
CA GLU A 410 0.06 5.85 2.62
C GLU A 410 0.33 5.99 1.12
N THR A 411 1.04 5.02 0.53
CA THR A 411 1.37 5.03 -0.90
C THR A 411 0.11 4.87 -1.75
N ILE A 412 -0.78 3.94 -1.40
CA ILE A 412 -2.10 3.78 -2.03
C ILE A 412 -2.91 5.08 -1.86
N ALA A 413 -2.84 5.70 -0.67
CA ALA A 413 -3.54 6.94 -0.38
C ALA A 413 -3.00 8.18 -1.13
N SER A 414 -1.75 8.19 -1.56
CA SER A 414 -1.09 9.35 -2.17
C SER A 414 -1.59 9.66 -3.59
N ASP A 415 -2.17 8.67 -4.28
CA ASP A 415 -2.61 8.71 -5.69
C ASP A 415 -1.62 9.46 -6.61
N PRO A 416 -0.49 8.84 -6.99
CA PRO A 416 0.50 9.45 -7.89
C PRO A 416 -0.09 9.92 -9.23
N GLY A 417 -1.10 9.23 -9.74
CA GLY A 417 -1.78 9.58 -10.98
C GLY A 417 -2.47 10.94 -10.89
N LEU A 418 -3.15 11.23 -9.79
CA LEU A 418 -3.80 12.52 -9.58
C LEU A 418 -2.78 13.67 -9.54
N GLN A 419 -1.64 13.45 -8.88
CA GLN A 419 -0.55 14.44 -8.81
C GLN A 419 0.04 14.71 -10.20
N GLN A 420 0.21 13.66 -11.01
CA GLN A 420 0.68 13.80 -12.39
C GLN A 420 -0.31 14.58 -13.27
N LEU A 421 -1.62 14.31 -13.15
CA LEU A 421 -2.65 15.04 -13.87
C LEU A 421 -2.68 16.54 -13.49
N GLU A 422 -2.46 16.87 -12.22
CA GLU A 422 -2.34 18.27 -11.78
C GLU A 422 -1.12 18.97 -12.42
N LEU A 423 0.03 18.29 -12.51
CA LEU A 423 1.22 18.82 -13.18
C LEU A 423 1.01 19.01 -14.69
N VAL A 424 0.35 18.04 -15.34
CA VAL A 424 -0.05 18.13 -16.75
C VAL A 424 -0.97 19.31 -16.97
N PHE A 425 -1.97 19.49 -16.10
CA PHE A 425 -2.89 20.63 -16.14
C PHE A 425 -2.15 21.97 -16.04
N LEU A 426 -1.19 22.10 -15.12
CA LEU A 426 -0.40 23.31 -14.97
C LEU A 426 0.42 23.63 -16.22
N GLY A 427 1.03 22.61 -16.84
CA GLY A 427 1.77 22.76 -18.09
C GLY A 427 0.88 23.17 -19.26
N LEU A 428 -0.30 22.54 -19.38
CA LEU A 428 -1.32 22.85 -20.38
C LEU A 428 -1.84 24.29 -20.20
N PHE A 429 -2.15 24.71 -18.97
CA PHE A 429 -2.63 26.05 -18.66
C PHE A 429 -1.65 27.13 -19.16
N GLY A 430 -0.35 26.94 -18.93
CA GLY A 430 0.67 27.87 -19.42
C GLY A 430 0.86 27.88 -20.95
N ARG A 431 0.54 26.78 -21.64
CA ARG A 431 0.48 26.77 -23.13
C ARG A 431 -0.78 27.47 -23.62
N ALA A 432 -1.93 27.21 -23.01
CA ALA A 432 -3.21 27.83 -23.33
C ALA A 432 -3.16 29.37 -23.22
N CYS A 433 -2.55 29.91 -22.14
CA CYS A 433 -2.36 31.36 -22.01
C CYS A 433 -1.54 31.93 -23.18
N ARG A 434 -0.42 31.30 -23.54
CA ARG A 434 0.45 31.77 -24.64
C ARG A 434 -0.21 31.64 -26.01
N ALA A 435 -0.97 30.58 -26.24
CA ALA A 435 -1.72 30.37 -27.48
C ALA A 435 -2.79 31.47 -27.68
N LEU A 436 -3.52 31.81 -26.62
CA LEU A 436 -4.52 32.88 -26.63
C LEU A 436 -3.91 34.29 -26.74
N GLU A 437 -2.70 34.51 -26.22
CA GLU A 437 -1.96 35.78 -26.40
C GLU A 437 -1.35 35.92 -27.81
N GLY A 438 -0.83 34.82 -28.37
CA GLY A 438 -0.17 34.80 -29.68
C GLY A 438 -1.14 34.80 -30.87
N GLY A 439 -2.40 34.42 -30.66
CA GLY A 439 -3.44 34.44 -31.69
C GLY A 439 -3.27 33.40 -32.81
N ASN A 440 -2.44 32.37 -32.59
CA ASN A 440 -2.26 31.29 -33.56
C ASN A 440 -3.37 30.24 -33.40
N GLU A 441 -4.23 30.10 -34.41
CA GLU A 441 -5.35 29.15 -34.39
C GLU A 441 -4.92 27.70 -34.21
N GLN A 442 -3.73 27.32 -34.71
CA GLN A 442 -3.20 25.96 -34.56
C GLN A 442 -2.86 25.65 -33.10
N ASP A 443 -2.16 26.55 -32.40
CA ASP A 443 -1.76 26.36 -31.00
C ASP A 443 -2.98 26.31 -30.07
N VAL A 444 -4.04 27.07 -30.39
CA VAL A 444 -5.31 27.05 -29.65
C VAL A 444 -6.04 25.72 -29.87
N ALA A 445 -6.05 25.20 -31.10
CA ALA A 445 -6.67 23.91 -31.41
C ALA A 445 -5.95 22.74 -30.72
N GLU A 446 -4.62 22.74 -30.70
CA GLU A 446 -3.82 21.75 -29.96
C GLU A 446 -4.10 21.80 -28.45
N ALA A 447 -4.08 22.99 -27.85
CA ALA A 447 -4.41 23.16 -26.43
C ALA A 447 -5.85 22.71 -26.09
N GLN A 448 -6.80 22.93 -27.01
CA GLN A 448 -8.18 22.48 -26.84
C GLN A 448 -8.29 20.94 -26.85
N GLN A 449 -7.55 20.27 -27.73
CA GLN A 449 -7.52 18.81 -27.80
C GLN A 449 -6.90 18.21 -26.53
N GLU A 450 -5.76 18.74 -26.08
CA GLU A 450 -5.11 18.32 -24.84
C GLU A 450 -6.02 18.56 -23.61
N ALA A 451 -6.72 19.69 -23.56
CA ALA A 451 -7.70 19.97 -22.50
C ALA A 451 -8.85 18.95 -22.50
N SER A 452 -9.32 18.53 -23.68
CA SER A 452 -10.36 17.51 -23.79
C SER A 452 -9.90 16.15 -23.26
N GLN A 453 -8.68 15.73 -23.62
CA GLN A 453 -8.10 14.48 -23.13
C GLN A 453 -7.91 14.51 -21.61
N LEU A 454 -7.45 15.63 -21.07
CA LEU A 454 -7.28 15.80 -19.63
C LEU A 454 -8.61 15.71 -18.87
N VAL A 455 -9.67 16.34 -19.40
CA VAL A 455 -11.02 16.25 -18.81
C VAL A 455 -11.50 14.80 -18.78
N GLU A 456 -11.32 14.05 -19.88
CA GLU A 456 -11.71 12.64 -19.96
C GLU A 456 -10.95 11.77 -18.94
N LEU A 457 -9.64 11.96 -18.81
CA LEU A 457 -8.83 11.25 -17.82
C LEU A 457 -9.22 11.58 -16.38
N LEU A 458 -9.48 12.86 -16.08
CA LEU A 458 -9.91 13.30 -14.75
C LEU A 458 -11.30 12.78 -14.39
N ASP A 459 -12.22 12.72 -15.36
CA ASP A 459 -13.57 12.18 -15.17
C ASP A 459 -13.53 10.67 -14.85
N LEU A 460 -12.77 9.90 -15.63
CA LEU A 460 -12.53 8.47 -15.35
C LEU A 460 -11.91 8.25 -13.97
N ARG A 461 -10.91 9.05 -13.60
CA ARG A 461 -10.24 8.93 -12.29
C ARG A 461 -11.17 9.29 -11.14
N GLN A 462 -11.92 10.39 -11.25
CA GLN A 462 -12.88 10.84 -10.23
C GLN A 462 -13.99 9.81 -10.04
N GLY A 463 -14.51 9.22 -11.12
CA GLY A 463 -15.46 8.11 -11.08
C GLY A 463 -14.91 6.90 -10.33
N SER A 464 -13.70 6.44 -10.68
CA SER A 464 -13.05 5.29 -10.02
C SER A 464 -12.85 5.48 -8.51
N VAL A 465 -12.36 6.66 -8.08
CA VAL A 465 -12.21 6.99 -6.64
C VAL A 465 -13.57 7.07 -5.95
N GLY A 466 -14.57 7.63 -6.64
CA GLY A 466 -15.96 7.70 -6.16
C GLY A 466 -16.55 6.32 -5.88
N LEU A 467 -16.44 5.39 -6.84
CA LEU A 467 -16.91 4.01 -6.70
C LEU A 467 -16.23 3.28 -5.55
N THR A 468 -14.91 3.46 -5.40
CA THR A 468 -14.14 2.84 -4.32
C THR A 468 -14.64 3.32 -2.95
N LEU A 469 -14.86 4.62 -2.79
CA LEU A 469 -15.33 5.22 -1.53
C LEU A 469 -16.79 4.87 -1.22
N ASP A 470 -17.68 5.02 -2.20
CA ASP A 470 -19.11 4.79 -2.02
C ASP A 470 -19.42 3.28 -1.84
N GLY A 471 -18.61 2.42 -2.46
CA GLY A 471 -18.62 0.96 -2.28
C GLY A 471 -17.91 0.47 -1.01
N GLY A 472 -17.33 1.36 -0.20
CA GLY A 472 -16.68 1.00 1.06
C GLY A 472 -15.45 0.10 0.89
N PHE A 473 -14.70 0.28 -0.20
CA PHE A 473 -13.54 -0.55 -0.57
C PHE A 473 -13.93 -2.03 -0.77
N ALA A 474 -14.91 -2.28 -1.65
CA ALA A 474 -15.40 -3.63 -1.94
C ALA A 474 -14.28 -4.62 -2.29
N ASP A 475 -13.27 -4.20 -3.08
CA ASP A 475 -12.14 -5.03 -3.46
C ASP A 475 -11.26 -5.45 -2.27
N LEU A 476 -11.10 -4.56 -1.28
CA LEU A 476 -10.38 -4.85 -0.04
C LEU A 476 -11.16 -5.83 0.84
N GLY A 477 -12.50 -5.75 0.83
CA GLY A 477 -13.36 -6.70 1.53
C GLY A 477 -13.55 -8.03 0.80
N ALA A 478 -13.29 -8.07 -0.51
CA ALA A 478 -13.52 -9.24 -1.34
C ALA A 478 -12.42 -10.30 -1.21
N THR A 479 -11.21 -9.96 -0.74
CA THR A 479 -10.13 -10.95 -0.61
C THR A 479 -10.34 -11.89 0.56
N ILE A 480 -10.06 -13.19 0.38
CA ILE A 480 -10.12 -14.17 1.48
C ILE A 480 -8.90 -14.10 2.41
N TRP A 481 -7.85 -13.38 2.01
CA TRP A 481 -6.54 -13.38 2.66
C TRP A 481 -6.40 -12.38 3.79
N GLN A 482 -7.31 -11.41 3.90
CA GLN A 482 -7.36 -10.47 5.01
C GLN A 482 -8.44 -10.88 6.02
N SER A 483 -8.18 -10.63 7.30
CA SER A 483 -9.20 -10.77 8.34
C SER A 483 -10.14 -9.57 8.33
N GLU A 484 -11.37 -9.74 8.82
CA GLU A 484 -12.34 -8.64 8.89
C GLU A 484 -11.81 -7.46 9.72
N GLY A 485 -11.06 -7.74 10.79
CA GLY A 485 -10.41 -6.72 11.59
C GLY A 485 -9.38 -5.91 10.78
N SER A 486 -8.51 -6.61 10.03
CA SER A 486 -7.50 -5.96 9.19
C SER A 486 -8.11 -5.10 8.09
N VAL A 487 -9.20 -5.57 7.47
CA VAL A 487 -9.94 -4.80 6.46
C VAL A 487 -10.53 -3.53 7.08
N ARG A 488 -11.22 -3.64 8.23
CA ARG A 488 -11.82 -2.47 8.91
C ARG A 488 -10.78 -1.42 9.28
N GLU A 489 -9.63 -1.84 9.79
CA GLU A 489 -8.52 -0.94 10.11
C GLU A 489 -7.98 -0.23 8.85
N ALA A 490 -7.77 -0.96 7.75
CA ALA A 490 -7.31 -0.37 6.50
C ALA A 490 -8.34 0.63 5.92
N VAL A 491 -9.63 0.29 5.92
CA VAL A 491 -10.71 1.20 5.49
C VAL A 491 -10.70 2.48 6.32
N GLN A 492 -10.56 2.37 7.65
CA GLN A 492 -10.52 3.53 8.54
C GLN A 492 -9.34 4.46 8.22
N VAL A 493 -8.18 3.91 7.86
CA VAL A 493 -6.98 4.68 7.49
C VAL A 493 -7.10 5.31 6.09
N LEU A 494 -7.67 4.58 5.11
CA LEU A 494 -7.76 5.03 3.72
C LEU A 494 -8.89 6.04 3.47
N THR A 495 -9.99 5.96 4.22
CA THR A 495 -11.19 6.79 3.95
C THR A 495 -10.89 8.29 4.00
N PRO A 496 -10.20 8.85 5.03
CA PRO A 496 -9.92 10.28 5.08
C PRO A 496 -9.10 10.82 3.89
N PRO A 497 -7.90 10.27 3.56
CA PRO A 497 -7.12 10.78 2.43
C PRO A 497 -7.79 10.53 1.08
N MET A 498 -8.48 9.40 0.89
CA MET A 498 -9.23 9.15 -0.34
C MET A 498 -10.39 10.14 -0.53
N THR A 499 -11.06 10.54 0.55
CA THR A 499 -12.10 11.58 0.50
C THR A 499 -11.51 12.94 0.10
N GLU A 500 -10.30 13.25 0.55
CA GLU A 500 -9.58 14.45 0.12
C GLU A 500 -9.18 14.36 -1.37
N ASN A 501 -8.68 13.21 -1.82
CA ASN A 501 -8.33 12.99 -3.22
C ASN A 501 -9.56 13.08 -4.14
N ARG A 502 -10.72 12.55 -3.72
CA ARG A 502 -11.97 12.73 -4.47
C ARG A 502 -12.29 14.20 -4.67
N LYS A 503 -12.24 15.00 -3.60
CA LYS A 503 -12.49 16.44 -3.68
C LYS A 503 -11.48 17.15 -4.59
N LYS A 504 -10.18 16.80 -4.48
CA LYS A 504 -9.13 17.34 -5.35
C LYS A 504 -9.37 16.99 -6.82
N ALA A 505 -9.78 15.75 -7.12
CA ALA A 505 -10.10 15.32 -8.48
C ALA A 505 -11.34 16.04 -9.02
N GLU A 506 -12.40 16.22 -8.21
CA GLU A 506 -13.59 17.00 -8.58
C GLU A 506 -13.24 18.47 -8.87
N ASP A 507 -12.45 19.10 -7.99
CA ASP A 507 -11.98 20.47 -8.16
C ASP A 507 -11.11 20.62 -9.43
N LEU A 508 -10.17 19.69 -9.67
CA LEU A 508 -9.32 19.68 -10.86
C LEU A 508 -10.13 19.47 -12.15
N LEU A 509 -11.10 18.55 -12.13
CA LEU A 509 -12.01 18.33 -13.27
C LEU A 509 -12.80 19.59 -13.60
N ARG A 510 -13.31 20.30 -12.58
CA ARG A 510 -14.00 21.58 -12.76
C ARG A 510 -13.06 22.64 -13.36
N GLU A 511 -11.84 22.77 -12.85
CA GLU A 511 -10.85 23.69 -13.39
C GLU A 511 -10.48 23.37 -14.85
N ALA A 512 -10.34 22.09 -15.20
CA ALA A 512 -10.08 21.62 -16.56
C ALA A 512 -11.25 21.91 -17.52
N LEU A 513 -12.50 21.71 -17.08
CA LEU A 513 -13.71 22.06 -17.85
C LEU A 513 -13.82 23.58 -18.09
N LEU A 514 -13.47 24.40 -17.10
CA LEU A 514 -13.40 25.86 -17.26
C LEU A 514 -12.38 26.24 -18.34
N LEU A 515 -11.19 25.64 -18.30
CA LEU A 515 -10.15 25.90 -19.30
C LEU A 515 -10.60 25.45 -20.71
N GLN A 516 -11.17 24.24 -20.83
CA GLN A 516 -11.70 23.72 -22.08
C GLN A 516 -12.75 24.67 -22.68
N THR A 517 -13.70 25.12 -21.87
CA THR A 517 -14.78 26.03 -22.32
C THR A 517 -14.23 27.41 -22.68
N ALA A 518 -13.24 27.92 -21.95
CA ALA A 518 -12.58 29.18 -22.28
C ALA A 518 -11.82 29.11 -23.61
N LEU A 519 -11.15 27.98 -23.91
CA LEU A 519 -10.48 27.75 -25.19
C LEU A 519 -11.49 27.63 -26.35
N GLN A 520 -12.58 26.90 -26.16
CA GLN A 520 -13.66 26.76 -27.15
C GLN A 520 -14.31 28.09 -27.52
N ARG A 521 -14.48 28.99 -26.53
CA ARG A 521 -15.03 30.34 -26.74
C ARG A 521 -13.97 31.37 -27.12
N GLN A 522 -12.71 30.96 -27.29
CA GLN A 522 -11.55 31.81 -27.61
C GLN A 522 -11.50 33.10 -26.77
N VAL A 523 -11.68 32.96 -25.46
CA VAL A 523 -11.72 34.13 -24.57
C VAL A 523 -10.32 34.75 -24.46
N ALA A 524 -10.24 36.08 -24.36
CA ALA A 524 -8.97 36.79 -24.17
C ALA A 524 -8.22 36.29 -22.92
N ALA A 525 -6.88 36.29 -22.98
CA ALA A 525 -6.02 35.81 -21.88
C ALA A 525 -6.27 36.52 -20.54
N SER A 526 -6.67 37.80 -20.55
CA SER A 526 -7.06 38.56 -19.36
C SER A 526 -8.32 38.00 -18.65
N ALA A 527 -9.18 37.28 -19.37
CA ALA A 527 -10.33 36.61 -18.76
C ALA A 527 -9.91 35.35 -17.99
N LEU A 528 -8.86 34.64 -18.42
CA LEU A 528 -8.34 33.47 -17.71
C LEU A 528 -7.82 33.82 -16.31
N GLU A 529 -7.30 35.04 -16.13
CA GLU A 529 -6.93 35.55 -14.80
C GLU A 529 -8.12 35.60 -13.84
N ARG A 530 -9.31 35.96 -14.35
CA ARG A 530 -10.53 36.02 -13.55
C ARG A 530 -11.21 34.65 -13.38
N ILE A 531 -11.13 33.78 -14.39
CA ILE A 531 -11.77 32.45 -14.36
C ILE A 531 -10.96 31.48 -13.48
N LEU A 532 -9.63 31.46 -13.59
CA LEU A 532 -8.73 30.55 -12.88
C LEU A 532 -7.61 31.32 -12.13
N PRO A 533 -7.96 32.14 -11.12
CA PRO A 533 -7.01 33.06 -10.48
C PRO A 533 -5.87 32.35 -9.73
N LYS A 534 -6.13 31.16 -9.18
CA LYS A 534 -5.10 30.35 -8.49
C LYS A 534 -4.03 29.86 -9.48
N ARG A 535 -4.46 29.28 -10.61
CA ARG A 535 -3.57 28.73 -11.65
C ARG A 535 -2.82 29.83 -12.37
N TYR A 536 -3.47 30.97 -12.62
CA TYR A 536 -2.83 32.14 -13.21
C TYR A 536 -1.70 32.71 -12.33
N LYS A 537 -1.90 32.78 -11.00
CA LYS A 537 -0.82 33.15 -10.06
C LYS A 537 0.34 32.15 -10.06
N GLN A 538 0.07 30.85 -10.17
CA GLN A 538 1.11 29.81 -10.27
C GLN A 538 1.91 29.97 -11.57
N TYR A 539 1.23 30.19 -12.69
CA TYR A 539 1.85 30.49 -13.99
C TYR A 539 2.76 31.72 -13.93
N GLN A 540 2.28 32.85 -13.41
CA GLN A 540 3.06 34.08 -13.29
C GLN A 540 4.35 33.90 -12.45
N LYS A 541 4.27 33.12 -11.36
CA LYS A 541 5.46 32.80 -10.55
C LYS A 541 6.49 31.97 -11.32
N GLY A 542 6.04 31.04 -12.16
CA GLY A 542 6.91 30.21 -13.00
C GLY A 542 7.57 30.98 -14.16
N VAL A 543 6.87 31.97 -14.72
CA VAL A 543 7.40 32.86 -15.78
C VAL A 543 8.42 33.85 -15.21
N SER A 544 8.17 34.40 -14.03
CA SER A 544 9.07 35.35 -13.34
C SER A 544 10.44 34.74 -12.94
N GLY A 545 10.53 33.41 -12.81
CA GLY A 545 11.79 32.71 -12.51
C GLY A 545 12.68 32.41 -13.73
N ARG A 546 12.24 32.73 -14.96
CA ARG A 546 12.99 32.49 -16.21
C ARG A 546 13.47 33.78 -16.91
N VAL A 547 13.24 34.95 -16.31
CA VAL A 547 13.67 36.27 -16.84
C VAL A 547 14.91 36.76 -16.11
#